data_AF-A0A953NYX9-F1
#
_entry.id   AF-A0A953NYX9-F1
#
_cell.length_a   1.000
_cell.length_b   1.000
_cell.length_c   1.000
_cell.angle_alpha   90.00
_cell.angle_beta   90.00
_cell.angle_gamma   90.00
#
_symmetry.space_group_name_H-M   'P 1'
#
loop_
_entity.id
_entity.type
_entity.pdbx_description
1 polymer ?
#
loop_
_entity_poly.entity_id
_entity_poly.type
_entity_poly.pdbx_seq_one_letter_code
_entity_poly.pdbx_strand_id
1 'polypeptide(L)'
;MTDKKALHQNLPIAAGLLMVALALCLSPAVALAQKVQDTITVASCPDQPKLPVTFQIDCSHITDPEVKKQCGPFIRNQACRVFPAYRAITGIRLETRCKSLKFTIYEDQNWPHPKGEGGLALQCAVDYLAKYSVQFRADSPIGPYDVHELLHEYHLAIGPLPNPHILFGSSMAQAMQRVGDLKEYDLRIRNMQEESRRLAEELKAGKIKSADRCFIAQTQLEESLYLENHKNVSMFYLKLMPQMEMTPSQAQREARFSRMLFVVAGGKPEVRQFLIENGCSKF
;
A
#
# COMPACT_ATOMS: atom_id res chain seq x y z
N MET A 1 -68.36 75.21 23.65
CA MET A 1 -66.95 75.05 24.06
C MET A 1 -66.93 73.99 25.16
N THR A 2 -66.26 72.83 25.09
CA THR A 2 -65.39 72.21 24.04
C THR A 2 -65.15 70.73 24.45
N ASP A 3 -65.05 69.71 23.58
CA ASP A 3 -65.30 69.66 22.12
C ASP A 3 -65.71 68.25 21.60
N LYS A 4 -64.84 67.22 21.72
CA LYS A 4 -64.95 65.91 21.02
C LYS A 4 -64.40 64.77 21.91
N LYS A 5 -65.07 63.62 22.06
CA LYS A 5 -65.20 62.43 21.17
C LYS A 5 -63.96 61.49 21.17
N ALA A 6 -64.23 60.18 21.06
CA ALA A 6 -63.30 59.02 20.98
C ALA A 6 -62.71 58.54 22.34
N LEU A 7 -63.03 57.35 22.84
CA LEU A 7 -62.84 55.97 22.33
C LEU A 7 -61.41 55.44 22.59
N HIS A 8 -61.13 55.07 23.85
CA HIS A 8 -60.00 54.19 24.15
C HIS A 8 -60.31 52.73 23.82
N GLN A 9 -59.30 52.02 23.33
CA GLN A 9 -59.46 50.81 22.55
C GLN A 9 -59.47 49.53 23.41
N ASN A 10 -60.34 48.59 23.05
CA ASN A 10 -60.08 47.18 23.29
C ASN A 10 -58.94 46.73 22.36
N LEU A 11 -57.96 45.96 22.84
CA LEU A 11 -57.32 44.89 22.06
C LEU A 11 -56.69 43.85 23.03
N PRO A 12 -56.53 42.57 22.62
CA PRO A 12 -56.64 41.46 23.57
C PRO A 12 -55.32 40.75 23.89
N ILE A 13 -55.43 39.84 24.87
CA ILE A 13 -54.51 38.71 25.07
C ILE A 13 -54.50 37.85 23.80
N ALA A 14 -53.43 37.88 23.01
CA ALA A 14 -53.18 36.92 21.94
C ALA A 14 -51.70 36.88 21.51
N ALA A 15 -51.18 35.66 21.32
CA ALA A 15 -49.93 35.30 20.63
C ALA A 15 -48.61 35.92 21.12
N GLY A 16 -47.52 35.17 21.30
CA GLY A 16 -47.33 33.74 21.11
C GLY A 16 -45.83 33.40 21.12
N LEU A 17 -45.46 32.17 21.49
CA LEU A 17 -44.06 31.73 21.45
C LEU A 17 -43.57 31.70 20.00
N LEU A 18 -42.81 32.71 19.56
CA LEU A 18 -42.25 32.75 18.20
C LEU A 18 -40.81 33.32 18.14
N MET A 19 -40.00 33.09 19.17
CA MET A 19 -38.57 33.47 19.19
C MET A 19 -37.63 32.29 19.53
N VAL A 20 -38.07 31.04 19.30
CA VAL A 20 -37.24 29.81 19.38
C VAL A 20 -37.28 28.99 18.08
N ALA A 21 -38.11 29.40 17.11
CA ALA A 21 -38.31 28.68 15.84
C ALA A 21 -37.36 29.09 14.69
N LEU A 22 -36.45 30.06 14.91
CA LEU A 22 -35.50 30.53 13.86
C LEU A 22 -34.10 29.90 13.93
N ALA A 23 -33.82 29.05 14.93
CA ALA A 23 -32.56 28.30 15.02
C ALA A 23 -32.61 26.91 14.36
N LEU A 24 -33.80 26.44 13.96
CA LEU A 24 -34.04 25.10 13.40
C LEU A 24 -34.15 25.07 11.87
N CYS A 25 -34.05 26.22 11.20
CA CYS A 25 -34.07 26.33 9.73
C CYS A 25 -32.68 26.43 9.09
N LEU A 26 -31.60 26.18 9.85
CA LEU A 26 -30.27 25.92 9.30
C LEU A 26 -30.20 24.50 8.70
N SER A 27 -30.89 24.38 7.56
CA SER A 27 -30.61 23.49 6.43
C SER A 27 -30.12 22.06 6.74
N PRO A 28 -30.95 21.00 6.55
CA PRO A 28 -30.45 19.62 6.50
C PRO A 28 -29.43 19.37 5.36
N ALA A 29 -29.22 20.34 4.47
CA ALA A 29 -28.12 20.36 3.51
C ALA A 29 -26.72 20.28 4.16
N VAL A 30 -26.53 20.77 5.39
CA VAL A 30 -25.23 20.66 6.09
C VAL A 30 -24.98 19.22 6.55
N ALA A 31 -26.03 18.51 7.00
CA ALA A 31 -25.95 17.09 7.34
C ALA A 31 -25.75 16.20 6.09
N LEU A 32 -26.35 16.58 4.95
CA LEU A 32 -26.16 15.89 3.66
C LEU A 32 -24.74 16.08 3.08
N ALA A 33 -24.05 17.19 3.40
CA ALA A 33 -22.66 17.42 3.00
C ALA A 33 -21.65 16.54 3.78
N GLN A 34 -22.06 15.89 4.87
CA GLN A 34 -21.21 15.00 5.67
C GLN A 34 -21.43 13.49 5.40
N LYS A 35 -22.20 13.12 4.37
CA LYS A 35 -21.95 11.83 3.71
C LYS A 35 -20.61 11.91 2.96
N VAL A 36 -19.52 11.74 3.71
CA VAL A 36 -18.26 11.27 3.14
C VAL A 36 -18.62 10.03 2.34
N GLN A 37 -18.31 10.06 1.04
CA GLN A 37 -18.64 8.96 0.16
C GLN A 37 -17.78 7.77 0.59
N ASP A 38 -18.37 6.82 1.33
CA ASP A 38 -17.65 5.70 1.94
C ASP A 38 -16.85 4.92 0.89
N THR A 39 -17.35 4.88 -0.35
CA THR A 39 -16.59 4.45 -1.52
C THR A 39 -16.06 5.63 -2.33
N ILE A 40 -14.75 5.67 -2.58
CA ILE A 40 -14.08 6.65 -3.46
C ILE A 40 -13.44 5.92 -4.64
N THR A 41 -13.58 6.45 -5.86
CA THR A 41 -12.99 5.87 -7.09
C THR A 41 -12.01 6.86 -7.74
N VAL A 42 -10.85 6.36 -8.19
CA VAL A 42 -9.83 7.10 -8.94
C VAL A 42 -9.53 6.36 -10.25
N ALA A 43 -9.89 6.97 -11.38
CA ALA A 43 -9.64 6.45 -12.73
C ALA A 43 -8.69 7.34 -13.57
N SER A 44 -8.26 8.45 -13.00
CA SER A 44 -7.35 9.43 -13.60
C SER A 44 -6.58 10.16 -12.50
N CYS A 45 -5.40 10.66 -12.86
CA CYS A 45 -4.55 11.46 -12.00
C CYS A 45 -4.25 12.79 -12.69
N PRO A 46 -4.12 13.92 -11.96
CA PRO A 46 -3.71 15.19 -12.54
C PRO A 46 -2.42 15.06 -13.34
N ASP A 47 -2.38 15.68 -14.52
CA ASP A 47 -1.22 15.75 -15.42
C ASP A 47 -0.62 14.38 -15.85
N GLN A 48 -1.38 13.30 -15.68
CA GLN A 48 -1.01 11.95 -16.10
C GLN A 48 -1.98 11.41 -17.17
N PRO A 49 -1.54 10.51 -18.06
CA PRO A 49 -2.44 9.73 -18.90
C PRO A 49 -3.51 8.99 -18.07
N LYS A 50 -4.66 8.70 -18.67
CA LYS A 50 -5.72 7.89 -18.04
C LYS A 50 -5.15 6.60 -17.46
N LEU A 51 -5.51 6.28 -16.22
CA LEU A 51 -5.00 5.07 -15.56
C LEU A 51 -5.50 3.81 -16.30
N PRO A 52 -4.62 2.83 -16.55
CA PRO A 52 -5.01 1.56 -17.17
C PRO A 52 -5.74 0.62 -16.20
N VAL A 53 -5.75 0.94 -14.91
CA VAL A 53 -6.47 0.24 -13.82
C VAL A 53 -7.25 1.27 -13.01
N THR A 54 -8.52 0.99 -12.73
CA THR A 54 -9.34 1.85 -11.84
C THR A 54 -9.07 1.50 -10.38
N PHE A 55 -8.79 2.49 -9.55
CA PHE A 55 -8.61 2.32 -8.10
C PHE A 55 -9.89 2.65 -7.36
N GLN A 56 -10.26 1.82 -6.39
CA GLN A 56 -11.42 2.02 -5.53
C GLN A 56 -11.02 1.80 -4.08
N ILE A 57 -11.57 2.59 -3.16
CA ILE A 57 -11.45 2.38 -1.72
C ILE A 57 -12.83 2.36 -1.09
N ASP A 58 -13.05 1.47 -0.13
CA ASP A 58 -14.20 1.41 0.76
C ASP A 58 -13.72 1.64 2.20
N CYS A 59 -14.30 2.67 2.83
CA CYS A 59 -14.05 3.07 4.21
C CYS A 59 -15.34 3.08 5.06
N SER A 60 -16.36 2.33 4.65
CA SER A 60 -17.60 2.13 5.43
C SER A 60 -17.33 1.49 6.81
N HIS A 61 -16.25 0.71 6.94
CA HIS A 61 -15.81 0.09 8.20
C HIS A 61 -14.97 1.00 9.12
N ILE A 62 -14.80 2.28 8.75
CA ILE A 62 -14.20 3.32 9.60
C ILE A 62 -15.32 4.15 10.22
N THR A 63 -15.26 4.34 11.54
CA THR A 63 -16.20 5.13 12.33
C THR A 63 -15.64 6.51 12.67
N ASP A 64 -14.33 6.64 12.89
CA ASP A 64 -13.66 7.92 13.13
C ASP A 64 -13.69 8.82 11.86
N PRO A 65 -14.33 10.01 11.91
CA PRO A 65 -14.41 10.92 10.76
C PRO A 65 -13.05 11.49 10.31
N GLU A 66 -12.09 11.71 11.22
CA GLU A 66 -10.76 12.23 10.87
C GLU A 66 -9.93 11.17 10.16
N VAL A 67 -10.06 9.91 10.58
CA VAL A 67 -9.46 8.77 9.88
C VAL A 67 -10.14 8.55 8.52
N LYS A 68 -11.47 8.65 8.44
CA LYS A 68 -12.21 8.49 7.18
C LYS A 68 -11.86 9.55 6.13
N LYS A 69 -11.55 10.79 6.53
CA LYS A 69 -11.03 11.84 5.61
C LYS A 69 -9.76 11.41 4.89
N GLN A 70 -8.93 10.56 5.50
CA GLN A 70 -7.65 10.11 4.94
C GLN A 70 -7.79 9.06 3.82
N CYS A 71 -8.97 8.45 3.64
CA CYS A 71 -9.23 7.50 2.56
C CYS A 71 -9.05 8.12 1.17
N GLY A 72 -9.50 9.36 0.98
CA GLY A 72 -9.35 10.09 -0.29
C GLY A 72 -7.88 10.35 -0.67
N PRO A 73 -7.06 10.95 0.23
CA PRO A 73 -5.61 11.03 0.06
C PRO A 73 -4.94 9.68 -0.21
N PHE A 74 -5.25 8.64 0.59
CA PHE A 74 -4.63 7.32 0.44
C PHE A 74 -4.89 6.71 -0.94
N ILE A 75 -6.14 6.63 -1.40
CA ILE A 75 -6.45 6.01 -2.69
C ILE A 75 -5.88 6.81 -3.87
N ARG A 76 -5.79 8.14 -3.75
CA ARG A 76 -5.11 8.98 -4.74
C ARG A 76 -3.61 8.72 -4.75
N ASN A 77 -2.94 8.57 -3.61
CA ASN A 77 -1.51 8.23 -3.58
C ASN A 77 -1.25 6.81 -4.11
N GLN A 78 -2.09 5.84 -3.79
CA GLN A 78 -2.01 4.49 -4.36
C GLN A 78 -2.11 4.52 -5.90
N ALA A 79 -3.13 5.20 -6.43
CA ALA A 79 -3.38 5.30 -7.87
C ALA A 79 -2.33 6.15 -8.63
N CYS A 80 -1.92 7.30 -8.06
CA CYS A 80 -1.17 8.33 -8.77
C CYS A 80 0.32 8.37 -8.46
N ARG A 81 0.79 7.66 -7.42
CA ARG A 81 2.21 7.56 -7.04
C ARG A 81 2.69 6.12 -6.98
N VAL A 82 2.07 5.27 -6.16
CA VAL A 82 2.55 3.91 -5.90
C VAL A 82 2.37 3.01 -7.12
N PHE A 83 1.20 3.02 -7.74
CA PHE A 83 0.93 2.23 -8.95
C PHE A 83 1.87 2.55 -10.13
N PRO A 84 2.08 3.83 -10.54
CA PRO A 84 3.04 4.13 -11.59
C PRO A 84 4.50 3.87 -11.15
N ALA A 85 4.84 4.01 -9.86
CA ALA A 85 6.14 3.60 -9.35
C ALA A 85 6.38 2.10 -9.55
N TYR A 86 5.46 1.23 -9.16
CA TYR A 86 5.61 -0.21 -9.37
C TYR A 86 5.55 -0.64 -10.83
N ARG A 87 4.74 0.02 -11.67
CA ARG A 87 4.78 -0.19 -13.12
C ARG A 87 6.18 0.09 -13.69
N ALA A 88 6.83 1.17 -13.23
CA ALA A 88 8.17 1.55 -13.68
C ALA A 88 9.29 0.67 -13.08
N ILE A 89 9.12 0.16 -11.86
CA ILE A 89 10.07 -0.76 -11.21
C ILE A 89 10.04 -2.14 -11.89
N THR A 90 8.84 -2.71 -12.01
CA THR A 90 8.64 -4.12 -12.38
C THR A 90 8.53 -4.35 -13.89
N GLY A 91 8.11 -3.34 -14.66
CA GLY A 91 7.73 -3.49 -16.07
C GLY A 91 6.43 -4.25 -16.31
N ILE A 92 5.76 -4.73 -15.25
CA ILE A 92 4.55 -5.54 -15.32
C ILE A 92 3.35 -4.65 -15.66
N ARG A 93 2.50 -5.14 -16.57
CA ARG A 93 1.23 -4.52 -16.95
C ARG A 93 0.08 -5.12 -16.15
N LEU A 94 -0.10 -4.66 -14.91
CA LEU A 94 -1.13 -5.21 -14.00
C LEU A 94 -2.55 -5.14 -14.60
N GLU A 95 -2.81 -4.22 -15.55
CA GLU A 95 -4.04 -4.11 -16.32
C GLU A 95 -4.39 -5.32 -17.22
N THR A 96 -3.45 -6.24 -17.45
CA THR A 96 -3.75 -7.51 -18.12
C THR A 96 -4.52 -8.48 -17.20
N ARG A 97 -4.41 -8.28 -15.88
CA ARG A 97 -5.05 -9.11 -14.84
C ARG A 97 -6.17 -8.39 -14.10
N CYS A 98 -5.90 -7.16 -13.65
CA CYS A 98 -6.82 -6.37 -12.83
C CYS A 98 -7.33 -5.17 -13.63
N LYS A 99 -8.63 -5.12 -13.95
CA LYS A 99 -9.28 -3.90 -14.50
C LYS A 99 -9.60 -2.87 -13.43
N SER A 100 -9.80 -3.34 -12.20
CA SER A 100 -9.93 -2.53 -11.00
C SER A 100 -9.07 -3.11 -9.88
N LEU A 101 -8.57 -2.25 -9.01
CA LEU A 101 -8.01 -2.61 -7.69
C LEU A 101 -8.91 -2.02 -6.61
N LYS A 102 -9.39 -2.87 -5.70
CA LYS A 102 -10.26 -2.47 -4.58
C LYS A 102 -9.49 -2.49 -3.27
N PHE A 103 -9.62 -1.46 -2.46
CA PHE A 103 -9.04 -1.37 -1.12
C PHE A 103 -10.17 -1.31 -0.09
N THR A 104 -10.16 -2.17 0.93
CA THR A 104 -11.16 -2.15 2.01
C THR A 104 -10.45 -1.80 3.30
N ILE A 105 -10.82 -0.70 3.96
CA ILE A 105 -10.12 -0.25 5.17
C ILE A 105 -10.99 -0.47 6.41
N TYR A 106 -10.45 -1.24 7.35
CA TYR A 106 -11.07 -1.63 8.61
C TYR A 106 -10.41 -0.96 9.81
N GLU A 107 -11.19 -0.61 10.81
CA GLU A 107 -10.69 -0.43 12.19
C GLU A 107 -10.39 -1.79 12.83
N ASP A 108 -9.53 -1.84 13.85
CA ASP A 108 -8.99 -3.09 14.44
C ASP A 108 -10.08 -4.03 14.96
N GLN A 109 -11.18 -3.48 15.49
CA GLN A 109 -12.35 -4.24 15.96
C GLN A 109 -13.24 -4.80 14.83
N ASN A 110 -13.09 -4.31 13.59
CA ASN A 110 -13.85 -4.72 12.41
C ASN A 110 -13.04 -5.61 11.46
N TRP A 111 -11.79 -5.96 11.80
CA TRP A 111 -10.88 -6.73 10.96
C TRP A 111 -11.39 -8.16 10.73
N PRO A 112 -11.63 -8.59 9.48
CA PRO A 112 -12.21 -9.91 9.19
C PRO A 112 -11.19 -11.04 9.12
N HIS A 113 -9.89 -10.73 9.19
CA HIS A 113 -8.79 -11.70 9.04
C HIS A 113 -8.12 -12.03 10.39
N PRO A 114 -7.25 -13.05 10.47
CA PRO A 114 -6.54 -13.38 11.70
C PRO A 114 -5.70 -12.21 12.25
N LYS A 115 -5.51 -12.19 13.58
CA LYS A 115 -4.65 -11.21 14.24
C LYS A 115 -3.18 -11.45 13.90
N GLY A 116 -2.49 -10.41 13.44
CA GLY A 116 -1.07 -10.41 13.12
C GLY A 116 -0.74 -9.78 11.77
N GLU A 117 -1.69 -9.82 10.84
CA GLU A 117 -1.57 -9.19 9.52
C GLU A 117 -1.99 -7.72 9.56
N GLY A 118 -1.27 -6.86 8.84
CA GLY A 118 -1.55 -5.43 8.75
C GLY A 118 -2.38 -5.03 7.53
N GLY A 119 -2.27 -5.84 6.47
CA GLY A 119 -3.06 -5.83 5.26
C GLY A 119 -3.01 -7.23 4.65
N LEU A 120 -3.84 -7.45 3.63
CA LEU A 120 -3.90 -8.72 2.91
C LEU A 120 -4.32 -8.49 1.46
N ALA A 121 -3.44 -8.81 0.51
CA ALA A 121 -3.77 -8.85 -0.92
C ALA A 121 -4.61 -10.08 -1.29
N LEU A 122 -5.74 -9.82 -1.96
CA LEU A 122 -6.84 -10.76 -2.22
C LEU A 122 -7.17 -10.91 -3.72
N GLN A 123 -6.17 -10.78 -4.60
CA GLN A 123 -6.29 -10.86 -6.06
C GLN A 123 -7.18 -9.74 -6.66
N CYS A 124 -6.52 -8.66 -7.08
CA CYS A 124 -7.13 -7.41 -7.52
C CYS A 124 -7.94 -6.69 -6.43
N ALA A 125 -7.72 -7.06 -5.17
CA ALA A 125 -8.28 -6.45 -3.98
C ALA A 125 -7.25 -6.45 -2.84
N VAL A 126 -7.39 -5.57 -1.88
CA VAL A 126 -6.55 -5.49 -0.68
C VAL A 126 -7.41 -5.07 0.51
N ASP A 127 -7.41 -5.87 1.56
CA ASP A 127 -7.99 -5.48 2.85
C ASP A 127 -6.91 -4.93 3.77
N TYR A 128 -7.25 -3.94 4.59
CA TYR A 128 -6.30 -3.22 5.44
C TYR A 128 -6.82 -2.90 6.83
N LEU A 129 -5.92 -2.90 7.81
CA LEU A 129 -6.11 -2.14 9.04
C LEU A 129 -5.77 -0.66 8.81
N ALA A 130 -6.61 0.24 9.33
CA ALA A 130 -6.46 1.69 9.19
C ALA A 130 -5.08 2.20 9.65
N LYS A 131 -4.54 1.62 10.74
CA LYS A 131 -3.23 1.95 11.34
C LYS A 131 -2.03 1.75 10.41
N TYR A 132 -2.14 0.88 9.41
CA TYR A 132 -1.07 0.59 8.44
C TYR A 132 -1.36 1.15 7.03
N SER A 133 -2.46 1.89 6.88
CA SER A 133 -2.91 2.41 5.58
C SER A 133 -3.24 3.90 5.65
N VAL A 134 -4.46 4.26 6.04
CA VAL A 134 -4.97 5.64 6.01
C VAL A 134 -4.47 6.49 7.18
N GLN A 135 -4.11 5.87 8.32
CA GLN A 135 -3.49 6.55 9.45
C GLN A 135 -1.96 6.57 9.36
N PHE A 136 -1.36 5.61 8.64
CA PHE A 136 0.07 5.58 8.44
C PHE A 136 0.51 6.82 7.67
N ARG A 137 1.37 7.63 8.29
CA ARG A 137 1.94 8.85 7.69
C ARG A 137 0.88 9.88 7.26
N ALA A 138 -0.26 9.93 7.95
CA ALA A 138 -1.27 10.97 7.75
C ALA A 138 -0.76 12.40 8.04
N ASP A 139 0.35 12.52 8.78
CA ASP A 139 1.11 13.74 9.07
C ASP A 139 2.16 14.10 7.99
N SER A 140 2.45 13.21 7.05
CA SER A 140 3.42 13.43 5.98
C SER A 140 2.92 14.48 4.98
N PRO A 141 3.79 15.35 4.43
CA PRO A 141 3.46 16.23 3.30
C PRO A 141 2.98 15.51 2.04
N ILE A 142 3.25 14.21 1.92
CA ILE A 142 2.76 13.35 0.83
C ILE A 142 1.32 12.87 1.11
N GLY A 143 0.92 12.84 2.39
CA GLY A 143 -0.26 12.12 2.88
C GLY A 143 -0.01 10.61 3.02
N PRO A 144 -1.04 9.86 3.45
CA PRO A 144 -0.96 8.43 3.66
C PRO A 144 -0.81 7.66 2.33
N TYR A 145 -0.07 6.56 2.37
CA TYR A 145 0.10 5.60 1.28
C TYR A 145 0.67 4.30 1.86
N ASP A 146 0.64 3.22 1.08
CA ASP A 146 1.43 2.02 1.37
C ASP A 146 2.16 1.55 0.09
N VAL A 147 3.28 0.84 0.26
CA VAL A 147 4.01 0.16 -0.82
C VAL A 147 4.08 -1.38 -0.65
N HIS A 148 3.63 -1.96 0.46
CA HIS A 148 3.61 -3.41 0.72
C HIS A 148 2.53 -4.17 -0.09
N GLU A 149 1.25 -3.92 0.12
CA GLU A 149 0.20 -4.84 -0.39
C GLU A 149 -0.01 -4.74 -1.90
N LEU A 150 0.18 -3.54 -2.47
CA LEU A 150 0.15 -3.40 -3.92
C LEU A 150 1.31 -4.18 -4.58
N LEU A 151 2.42 -4.44 -3.85
CA LEU A 151 3.51 -5.27 -4.37
C LEU A 151 3.12 -6.74 -4.50
N HIS A 152 2.33 -7.29 -3.57
CA HIS A 152 1.78 -8.65 -3.69
C HIS A 152 0.95 -8.80 -4.97
N GLU A 153 0.14 -7.81 -5.32
CA GLU A 153 -0.64 -7.81 -6.57
C GLU A 153 0.24 -7.85 -7.83
N TYR A 154 1.40 -7.17 -7.80
CA TYR A 154 2.42 -7.27 -8.85
C TYR A 154 3.13 -8.63 -8.83
N HIS A 155 3.41 -9.21 -7.65
CA HIS A 155 4.05 -10.52 -7.51
C HIS A 155 3.17 -11.68 -7.95
N LEU A 156 1.86 -11.60 -7.73
CA LEU A 156 0.92 -12.59 -8.25
C LEU A 156 0.91 -12.66 -9.80
N ALA A 157 1.37 -11.61 -10.50
CA ALA A 157 1.48 -11.60 -11.96
C ALA A 157 2.77 -12.25 -12.50
N ILE A 158 3.80 -12.44 -11.67
CA ILE A 158 5.03 -13.21 -12.02
C ILE A 158 4.93 -14.69 -11.64
N GLY A 159 3.80 -15.13 -11.07
CA GLY A 159 3.62 -16.51 -10.61
C GLY A 159 4.40 -16.81 -9.31
N PRO A 160 4.26 -18.03 -8.77
CA PRO A 160 4.63 -18.33 -7.39
C PRO A 160 6.14 -18.20 -7.12
N LEU A 161 6.46 -17.57 -5.98
CA LEU A 161 7.81 -17.29 -5.48
C LEU A 161 8.20 -18.30 -4.37
N PRO A 162 9.50 -18.46 -4.06
CA PRO A 162 9.94 -19.35 -2.97
C PRO A 162 9.54 -18.84 -1.59
N ASN A 163 9.27 -17.53 -1.45
CA ASN A 163 8.73 -16.86 -0.27
C ASN A 163 7.89 -15.65 -0.77
N PRO A 164 6.73 -15.34 -0.16
CA PRO A 164 5.87 -14.24 -0.61
C PRO A 164 6.47 -12.85 -0.44
N HIS A 165 7.46 -12.67 0.43
CA HIS A 165 8.08 -11.37 0.74
C HIS A 165 9.50 -11.20 0.17
N ILE A 166 9.94 -12.11 -0.71
CA ILE A 166 11.19 -11.92 -1.46
C ILE A 166 11.02 -10.78 -2.47
N LEU A 167 12.05 -9.99 -2.80
CA LEU A 167 11.96 -8.70 -3.52
C LEU A 167 11.30 -7.54 -2.77
N PHE A 168 10.72 -7.72 -1.57
CA PHE A 168 10.09 -6.61 -0.83
C PHE A 168 11.12 -5.60 -0.30
N GLY A 169 12.32 -6.07 0.09
CA GLY A 169 13.43 -5.24 0.57
C GLY A 169 13.72 -4.08 -0.41
N SER A 170 14.26 -4.45 -1.57
CA SER A 170 14.65 -3.54 -2.65
C SER A 170 13.46 -2.80 -3.29
N SER A 171 12.34 -3.48 -3.52
CA SER A 171 11.22 -2.92 -4.30
C SER A 171 10.43 -1.86 -3.54
N MET A 172 10.16 -2.07 -2.25
CA MET A 172 9.50 -1.05 -1.43
C MET A 172 10.38 0.20 -1.24
N ALA A 173 11.70 0.03 -1.09
CA ALA A 173 12.64 1.15 -1.02
C ALA A 173 12.60 1.95 -2.33
N GLN A 174 12.73 1.28 -3.47
CA GLN A 174 12.65 1.94 -4.77
C GLN A 174 11.29 2.61 -5.03
N ALA A 175 10.19 2.04 -4.51
CA ALA A 175 8.86 2.64 -4.58
C ALA A 175 8.77 3.92 -3.73
N MET A 176 9.23 3.91 -2.47
CA MET A 176 9.31 5.10 -1.61
C MET A 176 10.08 6.25 -2.28
N GLN A 177 11.25 5.95 -2.87
CA GLN A 177 12.03 6.94 -3.63
C GLN A 177 11.23 7.55 -4.78
N ARG A 178 10.47 6.73 -5.53
CA ARG A 178 9.65 7.18 -6.68
C ARG A 178 8.36 7.90 -6.28
N VAL A 179 7.78 7.57 -5.12
CA VAL A 179 6.65 8.27 -4.50
C VAL A 179 7.05 9.67 -4.04
N GLY A 180 8.34 9.85 -3.71
CA GLY A 180 8.96 11.08 -3.22
C GLY A 180 9.22 11.08 -1.70
N ASP A 181 8.99 9.96 -1.00
CA ASP A 181 9.23 9.86 0.44
C ASP A 181 10.70 9.50 0.71
N LEU A 182 11.58 10.49 0.52
CA LEU A 182 13.01 10.33 0.71
C LEU A 182 13.37 9.98 2.17
N LYS A 183 12.56 10.41 3.14
CA LYS A 183 12.78 10.10 4.56
C LYS A 183 12.59 8.61 4.86
N GLU A 184 11.51 8.01 4.37
CA GLU A 184 11.28 6.56 4.53
C GLU A 184 12.20 5.73 3.63
N TYR A 185 12.55 6.22 2.45
CA TYR A 185 13.60 5.64 1.62
C TYR A 185 14.93 5.55 2.38
N ASP A 186 15.45 6.66 2.91
CA ASP A 186 16.72 6.70 3.62
C ASP A 186 16.70 5.84 4.89
N LEU A 187 15.57 5.79 5.61
CA LEU A 187 15.39 4.90 6.75
C LEU A 187 15.46 3.43 6.32
N ARG A 188 14.77 3.06 5.24
CA ARG A 188 14.77 1.68 4.72
C ARG A 188 16.13 1.28 4.17
N ILE A 189 16.88 2.20 3.52
CA ILE A 189 18.26 1.95 3.08
C ILE A 189 19.18 1.69 4.28
N ARG A 190 19.12 2.48 5.36
CA ARG A 190 19.92 2.23 6.56
C ARG A 190 19.61 0.87 7.18
N ASN A 191 18.32 0.57 7.39
CA ASN A 191 17.91 -0.72 7.94
C ASN A 191 18.40 -1.90 7.08
N MET A 192 18.33 -1.77 5.75
CA MET A 192 18.82 -2.77 4.80
C MET A 192 20.34 -2.93 4.83
N GLN A 193 21.10 -1.85 5.00
CA GLN A 193 22.56 -1.90 5.15
C GLN A 193 22.97 -2.62 6.45
N GLU A 194 22.28 -2.33 7.55
CA GLU A 194 22.52 -2.97 8.84
C GLU A 194 22.16 -4.46 8.80
N GLU A 195 20.99 -4.79 8.25
CA GLU A 195 20.46 -6.15 8.17
C GLU A 195 21.25 -7.02 7.18
N SER A 196 21.52 -6.55 5.96
CA SER A 196 22.29 -7.33 4.97
C SER A 196 23.71 -7.66 5.48
N ARG A 197 24.35 -6.73 6.22
CA ARG A 197 25.62 -7.01 6.91
C ARG A 197 25.46 -8.07 8.00
N ARG A 198 24.46 -7.93 8.88
CA ARG A 198 24.19 -8.88 9.97
C ARG A 198 23.94 -10.29 9.42
N LEU A 199 23.10 -10.41 8.40
CA LEU A 199 22.77 -11.67 7.74
C LEU A 199 24.00 -12.29 7.08
N ALA A 200 24.84 -11.51 6.39
CA ALA A 200 26.07 -12.01 5.79
C ALA A 200 27.05 -12.59 6.84
N GLU A 201 27.20 -11.92 7.98
CA GLU A 201 28.01 -12.40 9.10
C GLU A 201 27.43 -13.67 9.74
N GLU A 202 26.11 -13.74 9.94
CA GLU A 202 25.45 -14.91 10.53
C GLU A 202 25.42 -16.15 9.62
N LEU A 203 25.26 -15.95 8.30
CA LEU A 203 25.38 -17.01 7.29
C LEU A 203 26.81 -17.54 7.24
N LYS A 204 27.81 -16.66 7.20
CA LYS A 204 29.24 -17.02 7.21
C LYS A 204 29.65 -17.73 8.51
N ALA A 205 29.09 -17.33 9.65
CA ALA A 205 29.32 -17.97 10.94
C ALA A 205 28.52 -19.28 11.15
N GLY A 206 27.66 -19.67 10.20
CA GLY A 206 26.81 -20.86 10.32
C GLY A 206 25.81 -20.78 11.48
N LYS A 207 25.44 -19.56 11.91
CA LYS A 207 24.47 -19.31 12.99
C LYS A 207 23.03 -19.60 12.52
N ILE A 208 22.74 -19.26 11.27
CA ILE A 208 21.45 -19.56 10.63
C ILE A 208 21.45 -21.04 10.21
N LYS A 209 20.65 -21.86 10.91
CA LYS A 209 20.50 -23.30 10.69
C LYS A 209 19.05 -23.74 10.44
N SER A 210 18.11 -22.80 10.31
CA SER A 210 16.71 -23.10 10.04
C SER A 210 16.49 -23.56 8.59
N ALA A 211 15.30 -24.08 8.30
CA ALA A 211 14.85 -24.35 6.94
C ALA A 211 14.90 -23.11 6.03
N ASP A 212 14.79 -21.91 6.63
CA ASP A 212 14.81 -20.62 5.94
C ASP A 212 16.21 -20.17 5.50
N ARG A 213 17.27 -20.95 5.76
CA ARG A 213 18.65 -20.56 5.41
C ARG A 213 18.82 -20.15 3.94
N CYS A 214 18.17 -20.85 3.02
CA CYS A 214 18.17 -20.45 1.61
C CYS A 214 17.45 -19.12 1.39
N PHE A 215 16.25 -18.94 1.94
CA PHE A 215 15.49 -17.68 1.84
C PHE A 215 16.30 -16.50 2.38
N ILE A 216 16.93 -16.66 3.56
CA ILE A 216 17.76 -15.63 4.18
C ILE A 216 18.99 -15.31 3.30
N ALA A 217 19.63 -16.30 2.70
CA ALA A 217 20.73 -16.08 1.75
C ALA A 217 20.27 -15.40 0.45
N GLN A 218 19.08 -15.73 -0.07
CA GLN A 218 18.51 -15.07 -1.24
C GLN A 218 18.16 -13.60 -0.97
N THR A 219 17.53 -13.30 0.18
CA THR A 219 17.22 -11.93 0.62
C THR A 219 18.48 -11.12 0.87
N GLN A 220 19.47 -11.66 1.59
CA GLN A 220 20.74 -10.98 1.84
C GLN A 220 21.45 -10.60 0.53
N LEU A 221 21.49 -11.52 -0.44
CA LEU A 221 22.11 -11.28 -1.74
C LEU A 221 21.31 -10.30 -2.61
N GLU A 222 19.97 -10.37 -2.62
CA GLU A 222 19.11 -9.39 -3.27
C GLU A 222 19.40 -7.97 -2.75
N GLU A 223 19.38 -7.81 -1.44
CA GLU A 223 19.62 -6.51 -0.79
C GLU A 223 21.04 -6.01 -1.03
N SER A 224 22.06 -6.89 -0.97
CA SER A 224 23.44 -6.53 -1.33
C SER A 224 23.55 -6.02 -2.77
N LEU A 225 22.97 -6.75 -3.73
CA LEU A 225 22.97 -6.34 -5.15
C LEU A 225 22.22 -5.02 -5.38
N TYR A 226 21.15 -4.76 -4.63
CA TYR A 226 20.42 -3.49 -4.69
C TYR A 226 21.21 -2.32 -4.07
N LEU A 227 21.90 -2.56 -2.94
CA LEU A 227 22.76 -1.57 -2.29
C LEU A 227 24.01 -1.23 -3.13
N GLU A 228 24.57 -2.20 -3.84
CA GLU A 228 25.63 -1.99 -4.85
C GLU A 228 25.16 -1.11 -6.01
N ASN A 229 23.93 -1.35 -6.51
CA ASN A 229 23.34 -0.58 -7.60
C ASN A 229 21.81 -0.68 -7.56
N HIS A 230 21.13 0.41 -7.18
CA HIS A 230 19.67 0.45 -7.06
C HIS A 230 18.94 0.05 -8.35
N LYS A 231 19.55 0.20 -9.53
CA LYS A 231 18.98 -0.22 -10.82
C LYS A 231 18.78 -1.74 -10.93
N ASN A 232 19.45 -2.53 -10.09
CA ASN A 232 19.28 -3.99 -10.05
C ASN A 232 17.86 -4.42 -9.67
N VAL A 233 17.08 -3.58 -8.97
CA VAL A 233 15.67 -3.90 -8.64
C VAL A 233 14.84 -4.21 -9.88
N SER A 234 14.93 -3.40 -10.93
CA SER A 234 14.24 -3.66 -12.21
C SER A 234 14.85 -4.85 -12.97
N MET A 235 16.13 -5.13 -12.76
CA MET A 235 16.78 -6.31 -13.33
C MET A 235 16.29 -7.60 -12.67
N PHE A 236 15.95 -7.60 -11.37
CA PHE A 236 15.35 -8.76 -10.72
C PHE A 236 14.05 -9.17 -11.43
N TYR A 237 13.12 -8.23 -11.63
CA TYR A 237 11.87 -8.49 -12.36
C TYR A 237 12.09 -8.90 -13.82
N LEU A 238 13.00 -8.24 -14.53
CA LEU A 238 13.29 -8.54 -15.93
C LEU A 238 13.93 -9.94 -16.11
N LYS A 239 14.71 -10.41 -15.14
CA LYS A 239 15.41 -11.71 -15.19
C LYS A 239 14.65 -12.84 -14.51
N LEU A 240 13.65 -12.53 -13.69
CA LEU A 240 12.74 -13.52 -13.14
C LEU A 240 11.71 -13.99 -14.19
N MET A 241 12.16 -14.87 -15.09
CA MET A 241 11.34 -15.49 -16.13
C MET A 241 9.96 -15.91 -15.60
N PRO A 242 8.84 -15.64 -16.30
CA PRO A 242 7.52 -16.12 -15.89
C PRO A 242 7.50 -17.65 -15.73
N GLN A 243 6.89 -18.15 -14.64
CA GLN A 243 6.68 -19.58 -14.46
C GLN A 243 5.51 -20.04 -15.33
N MET A 244 5.73 -21.02 -16.22
CA MET A 244 4.66 -21.58 -17.07
C MET A 244 3.86 -22.70 -16.38
N GLU A 245 4.43 -23.33 -15.36
CA GLU A 245 3.79 -24.38 -14.58
C GLU A 245 2.81 -23.78 -13.55
N MET A 246 1.61 -24.36 -13.42
CA MET A 246 0.59 -23.89 -12.48
C MET A 246 0.95 -24.14 -11.00
N THR A 247 1.66 -25.23 -10.70
CA THR A 247 1.95 -25.68 -9.33
C THR A 247 3.39 -26.19 -9.18
N PRO A 248 4.42 -25.33 -9.34
CA PRO A 248 5.81 -25.74 -9.18
C PRO A 248 6.13 -26.06 -7.73
N SER A 249 6.99 -27.06 -7.53
CA SER A 249 7.57 -27.39 -6.22
C SER A 249 8.40 -26.24 -5.64
N GLN A 250 8.60 -26.24 -4.31
CA GLN A 250 9.46 -25.25 -3.64
C GLN A 250 10.85 -25.19 -4.26
N ALA A 251 11.45 -26.34 -4.56
CA ALA A 251 12.77 -26.42 -5.19
C ALA A 251 12.82 -25.77 -6.59
N GLN A 252 11.77 -25.90 -7.40
CA GLN A 252 11.68 -25.21 -8.70
C GLN A 252 11.55 -23.69 -8.54
N ARG A 253 10.80 -23.22 -7.52
CA ARG A 253 10.64 -21.78 -7.20
C ARG A 253 11.97 -21.17 -6.73
N GLU A 254 12.67 -21.88 -5.85
CA GLU A 254 14.01 -21.51 -5.38
C GLU A 254 15.03 -21.49 -6.53
N ALA A 255 15.08 -22.54 -7.35
CA ALA A 255 16.00 -22.62 -8.49
C ALA A 255 15.77 -21.47 -9.48
N ARG A 256 14.50 -21.12 -9.74
CA ARG A 256 14.11 -19.94 -10.54
C ARG A 256 14.65 -18.63 -9.94
N PHE A 257 14.52 -18.44 -8.63
CA PHE A 257 15.00 -17.24 -7.96
C PHE A 257 16.52 -17.17 -7.90
N SER A 258 17.20 -18.29 -7.60
CA SER A 258 18.65 -18.42 -7.67
C SER A 258 19.18 -18.07 -9.06
N ARG A 259 18.59 -18.62 -10.14
CA ARG A 259 18.94 -18.27 -11.54
C ARG A 259 18.85 -16.76 -11.79
N MET A 260 17.80 -16.11 -11.30
CA MET A 260 17.65 -14.66 -11.41
C MET A 260 18.80 -13.93 -10.70
N LEU A 261 19.09 -14.25 -9.43
CA LEU A 261 20.16 -13.61 -8.66
C LEU A 261 21.53 -13.76 -9.31
N PHE A 262 21.88 -14.96 -9.80
CA PHE A 262 23.15 -15.21 -10.50
C PHE A 262 23.27 -14.41 -11.80
N VAL A 263 22.20 -14.27 -12.58
CA VAL A 263 22.21 -13.45 -13.80
C VAL A 263 22.33 -11.96 -13.48
N VAL A 264 21.64 -11.46 -12.45
CA VAL A 264 21.73 -10.04 -12.05
C VAL A 264 23.08 -9.71 -11.41
N ALA A 265 23.70 -10.65 -10.71
CA ALA A 265 25.09 -10.55 -10.25
C ALA A 265 26.14 -10.64 -11.37
N GLY A 266 25.74 -10.78 -12.64
CA GLY A 266 26.66 -10.83 -13.79
C GLY A 266 27.31 -12.19 -14.05
N GLY A 267 26.72 -13.29 -13.57
CA GLY A 267 27.25 -14.65 -13.78
C GLY A 267 28.41 -15.03 -12.87
N LYS A 268 28.62 -14.27 -11.78
CA LYS A 268 29.64 -14.47 -10.74
C LYS A 268 29.61 -15.88 -10.12
N PRO A 269 30.65 -16.73 -10.29
CA PRO A 269 30.70 -18.08 -9.70
C PRO A 269 30.54 -18.09 -8.17
N GLU A 270 31.04 -17.07 -7.48
CA GLU A 270 30.93 -16.89 -6.03
C GLU A 270 29.47 -16.79 -5.56
N VAL A 271 28.58 -16.18 -6.35
CA VAL A 271 27.14 -16.13 -6.06
C VAL A 271 26.49 -17.50 -6.18
N ARG A 272 26.87 -18.27 -7.21
CA ARG A 272 26.42 -19.65 -7.38
C ARG A 272 26.88 -20.53 -6.22
N GLN A 273 28.12 -20.39 -5.80
CA GLN A 273 28.70 -21.13 -4.68
C GLN A 273 27.99 -20.78 -3.36
N PHE A 274 27.86 -19.48 -3.05
CA PHE A 274 27.20 -18.99 -1.85
C PHE A 274 25.76 -19.50 -1.70
N LEU A 275 24.97 -19.50 -2.78
CA LEU A 275 23.59 -20.01 -2.75
C LEU A 275 23.56 -21.53 -2.49
N ILE A 276 24.47 -22.30 -3.10
CA ILE A 276 24.58 -23.76 -2.88
C ILE A 276 25.02 -24.08 -1.44
N GLU A 277 26.01 -23.36 -0.90
CA GLU A 277 26.51 -23.53 0.47
C GLU A 277 25.48 -23.19 1.55
N ASN A 278 24.50 -22.34 1.21
CA ASN A 278 23.37 -22.00 2.07
C ASN A 278 22.10 -22.83 1.78
N GLY A 279 22.24 -23.93 1.04
CA GLY A 279 21.20 -24.95 0.87
C GLY A 279 20.14 -24.63 -0.18
N CYS A 280 20.34 -23.61 -1.04
CA CYS A 280 19.39 -23.32 -2.10
C CYS A 280 19.39 -24.36 -3.22
N SER A 281 18.18 -24.64 -3.72
CA SER A 281 17.98 -25.50 -4.88
C SER A 281 18.77 -25.05 -6.11
N LYS A 282 19.33 -26.02 -6.83
CA LYS A 282 20.26 -25.79 -7.94
C LYS A 282 19.59 -25.20 -9.17
N PHE A 283 20.34 -24.29 -9.81
CA PHE A 283 20.11 -23.59 -11.07
C PHE A 283 19.63 -24.49 -12.21
#